data_AF-A0A2Z6P3D7-F1
#
_entry.id   AF-A0A2Z6P3D7-F1
#
_cell.length_a   1.000
_cell.length_b   1.000
_cell.length_c   1.000
_cell.angle_alpha   90.00
_cell.angle_beta   90.00
_cell.angle_gamma   90.00
#
_symmetry.space_group_name_H-M   'P 1'
#
loop_
_entity.id
_entity.type
_entity.pdbx_description
1 polymer ?
#
loop_
_entity_poly.entity_id
_entity_poly.type
_entity_poly.pdbx_seq_one_letter_code
_entity_poly.pdbx_strand_id
1 'polypeptide(L)'
;MENDVGSPQGPVTCGSWIRRPENLNLVVLGRSRRGNSCPSLLQIFSFDPKTVSLSTSPLANYVLEAEEGDPVAIAVHPNGDDFTCSLSNGSCK
;
A
#
# COMPACT_ATOMS: atom_id res chain seq x y z
N MET A 1 -13.70 27.43 -6.39
CA MET A 1 -12.81 26.30 -6.71
C MET A 1 -12.03 26.00 -5.46
N GLU A 2 -12.48 25.01 -4.71
CA GLU A 2 -11.74 24.50 -3.57
C GLU A 2 -10.43 23.94 -4.13
N ASN A 3 -9.30 24.47 -3.65
CA ASN A 3 -8.00 23.94 -4.00
C ASN A 3 -7.92 22.54 -3.40
N ASP A 4 -8.09 21.53 -4.25
CA ASP A 4 -7.78 20.15 -3.93
C ASP A 4 -6.27 20.09 -3.66
N VAL A 5 -5.89 20.33 -2.40
CA VAL A 5 -4.55 20.02 -1.89
C VAL A 5 -4.50 18.50 -1.91
N GLY A 6 -4.23 17.96 -3.09
CA GLY A 6 -4.15 16.52 -3.31
C GLY A 6 -3.23 15.90 -2.27
N SER A 7 -3.56 14.67 -1.86
CA SER A 7 -2.85 13.96 -0.79
C SER A 7 -1.32 14.12 -0.92
N PRO A 8 -0.56 14.28 0.17
CA PRO A 8 0.91 14.39 0.16
C PRO A 8 1.61 13.08 -0.29
N GLN A 9 0.86 12.15 -0.85
CA GLN A 9 1.25 10.83 -1.29
C GLN A 9 0.92 10.70 -2.78
N GLY A 10 1.70 9.89 -3.49
CA GLY A 10 1.35 9.57 -4.87
C GLY A 10 0.12 8.65 -4.97
N PRO A 11 -0.34 8.41 -6.20
CA PRO A 11 -1.54 7.62 -6.46
C PRO A 11 -1.36 6.16 -6.03
N VAL A 12 -2.46 5.52 -5.65
CA VAL A 12 -2.48 4.06 -5.43
C VAL A 12 -2.36 3.38 -6.80
N THR A 13 -1.40 2.45 -6.93
CA THR A 13 -1.14 1.70 -8.16
C THR A 13 -1.53 0.23 -8.05
N CYS A 14 -1.46 -0.34 -6.86
CA CYS A 14 -1.81 -1.73 -6.61
C CYS A 14 -2.28 -1.92 -5.16
N GLY A 15 -2.94 -3.04 -4.89
CA GLY A 15 -3.34 -3.40 -3.54
C GLY A 15 -3.71 -4.88 -3.44
N SER A 16 -3.64 -5.42 -2.24
CA SER A 16 -4.02 -6.80 -1.97
C SER A 16 -4.61 -6.97 -0.56
N TRP A 17 -5.50 -7.94 -0.43
CA TRP A 17 -6.06 -8.34 0.86
C TRP A 17 -5.09 -9.25 1.58
N ILE A 18 -4.81 -8.92 2.84
CA ILE A 18 -4.10 -9.81 3.75
C ILE A 18 -5.14 -10.46 4.66
N ARG A 19 -5.42 -11.74 4.38
CA ARG A 19 -6.38 -12.55 5.14
C ARG A 19 -5.61 -13.34 6.18
N ARG A 20 -5.79 -13.01 7.45
CA ARG A 20 -5.27 -13.79 8.57
C ARG A 20 -6.36 -14.70 9.15
N PRO A 21 -6.01 -15.88 9.69
CA PRO A 21 -6.97 -16.77 10.37
C PRO A 21 -7.72 -16.12 11.54
N GLU A 22 -7.16 -15.03 12.09
CA GLU A 22 -7.60 -14.34 13.31
C GLU A 22 -8.79 -13.37 13.10
N ASN A 23 -9.47 -13.43 11.94
CA ASN A 23 -10.50 -12.48 11.49
C ASN A 23 -10.02 -11.01 11.36
N LEU A 24 -8.72 -10.77 11.33
CA LEU A 24 -8.15 -9.46 11.02
C LEU A 24 -8.03 -9.32 9.50
N ASN A 25 -8.97 -8.59 8.90
CA ASN A 25 -8.90 -8.21 7.49
C ASN A 25 -8.00 -6.99 7.38
N LEU A 26 -6.83 -7.18 6.78
CA LEU A 26 -5.90 -6.09 6.49
C LEU A 26 -5.83 -5.89 4.97
N VAL A 27 -5.46 -4.68 4.57
CA VAL A 27 -5.20 -4.34 3.17
C VAL A 27 -3.84 -3.71 3.09
N VAL A 28 -3.03 -4.16 2.15
CA VAL A 28 -1.81 -3.47 1.74
C VAL A 28 -2.06 -2.72 0.44
N LEU A 29 -1.68 -1.45 0.40
CA LEU A 29 -1.77 -0.58 -0.77
C LEU A 29 -0.38 -0.13 -1.18
N GLY A 30 -0.05 -0.29 -2.45
CA GLY A 30 1.13 0.29 -3.07
C GLY A 30 0.81 1.64 -3.70
N ARG A 31 1.65 2.63 -3.44
CA ARG A 31 1.56 3.97 -4.02
C ARG A 31 2.83 4.29 -4.79
N SER A 32 2.68 4.77 -6.01
CA SER A 32 3.83 5.28 -6.76
C SER A 32 4.29 6.60 -6.18
N ARG A 33 5.51 6.97 -6.51
CA ARG A 33 5.99 8.33 -6.33
C ARG A 33 5.19 9.33 -7.15
N ARG A 34 5.21 10.59 -6.72
CA ARG A 34 4.64 11.73 -7.48
C ARG A 34 5.69 12.84 -7.51
N GLY A 35 6.37 12.95 -8.66
CA GLY A 35 7.52 13.83 -8.80
C GLY A 35 8.61 13.50 -7.77
N ASN A 36 9.36 14.53 -7.35
CA ASN A 36 10.46 14.37 -6.38
C ASN A 36 10.03 14.59 -4.92
N SER A 37 8.78 14.97 -4.66
CA SER A 37 8.31 15.36 -3.32
C SER A 37 7.57 14.25 -2.58
N CYS A 38 7.05 13.25 -3.29
CA CYS A 38 6.29 12.16 -2.70
C CYS A 38 7.03 10.84 -2.97
N PRO A 39 7.53 10.13 -1.95
CA PRO A 39 8.18 8.85 -2.14
C PRO A 39 7.17 7.77 -2.55
N SER A 40 7.69 6.66 -3.06
CA SER A 40 6.89 5.46 -3.25
C SER A 40 6.70 4.73 -1.91
N LEU A 41 5.52 4.16 -1.68
CA LEU A 41 5.11 3.64 -0.37
C LEU A 41 4.35 2.32 -0.50
N LEU A 42 4.50 1.47 0.50
CA LEU A 42 3.56 0.42 0.86
C LEU A 42 2.89 0.80 2.18
N GLN A 43 1.57 0.70 2.24
CA GLN A 43 0.78 1.08 3.42
C GLN A 43 -0.15 -0.05 3.81
N ILE A 44 -0.19 -0.39 5.10
CA ILE A 44 -1.10 -1.41 5.62
C ILE A 44 -2.21 -0.71 6.41
N PHE A 45 -3.46 -1.06 6.11
CA PHE A 45 -4.65 -0.56 6.81
C PHE A 45 -5.42 -1.73 7.42
N SER A 46 -6.14 -1.47 8.52
CA SER A 46 -7.22 -2.37 8.93
C SER A 46 -8.48 -2.09 8.14
N PHE A 47 -9.28 -3.13 7.91
CA PHE A 47 -10.60 -3.04 7.32
C PHE A 47 -11.66 -3.42 8.36
N ASP A 48 -12.64 -2.54 8.55
CA ASP A 48 -13.83 -2.83 9.35
C ASP A 48 -14.94 -3.35 8.43
N PRO A 49 -15.31 -4.64 8.50
CA PRO A 49 -16.36 -5.20 7.67
C PRO A 49 -17.77 -4.72 8.06
N LYS A 50 -17.97 -4.15 9.26
CA LYS A 50 -19.28 -3.65 9.71
C LYS A 50 -19.60 -2.31 9.05
N THR A 51 -18.61 -1.45 8.91
CA THR A 51 -18.73 -0.13 8.28
C THR A 51 -18.27 -0.12 6.83
N VAL A 52 -17.68 -1.22 6.35
CA VAL A 52 -17.12 -1.38 5.00
C VAL A 52 -16.09 -0.27 4.70
N SER A 53 -15.21 -0.02 5.67
CA SER A 53 -14.25 1.09 5.58
C SER A 53 -12.85 0.68 6.04
N LEU A 54 -11.84 1.35 5.48
CA LEU A 54 -10.47 1.28 5.99
C LEU A 54 -10.29 2.21 7.19
N SER A 55 -9.29 1.92 8.03
CA SER A 55 -8.83 2.89 9.03
C SER A 55 -8.44 4.22 8.39
N THR A 56 -8.68 5.32 9.09
CA THR A 56 -8.36 6.67 8.58
C THR A 56 -6.86 6.90 8.44
N SER A 57 -6.05 6.22 9.25
CA SER A 57 -4.59 6.18 9.14
C SER A 57 -4.09 4.75 8.90
N PRO A 58 -2.96 4.59 8.18
CA PRO A 58 -2.32 3.30 8.04
C PRO A 58 -1.78 2.81 9.39
N LEU A 59 -1.85 1.49 9.60
CA LEU A 59 -1.22 0.80 10.73
C LEU A 59 0.29 0.73 10.55
N ALA A 60 0.76 0.63 9.31
CA ALA A 60 2.18 0.60 8.97
C ALA A 60 2.43 1.31 7.64
N ASN A 61 3.60 1.95 7.53
CA ASN A 61 4.12 2.52 6.30
C ASN A 61 5.52 1.97 6.05
N TYR A 62 5.78 1.59 4.80
CA TYR A 62 7.10 1.22 4.32
C TYR A 62 7.46 2.10 3.14
N VAL A 63 8.58 2.81 3.23
CA VAL A 63 9.07 3.68 2.16
C VAL A 63 9.96 2.86 1.24
N LEU A 64 9.67 2.90 -0.05
CA LEU A 64 10.54 2.34 -1.09
C LEU A 64 11.55 3.40 -1.49
N GLU A 65 12.83 3.02 -1.49
CA GLU A 65 13.90 3.94 -1.85
C GLU A 65 13.80 4.33 -3.33
N ALA A 66 14.39 5.46 -3.70
CA ALA A 66 14.19 6.04 -5.03
C ALA A 66 14.63 5.12 -6.18
N GLU A 67 15.61 4.25 -5.92
CA GLU A 67 16.23 3.30 -6.85
C GLU A 67 15.43 1.99 -6.94
N GLU A 68 14.58 1.71 -5.95
CA GLU A 68 13.74 0.51 -5.90
C GLU A 68 12.56 0.57 -6.86
N GLY A 69 12.18 1.77 -7.30
CA GLY A 69 11.06 1.96 -8.22
C GLY A 69 9.70 1.97 -7.51
N ASP A 70 8.63 1.89 -8.30
CA ASP A 70 7.25 1.99 -7.82
C ASP A 70 6.59 0.61 -7.73
N PRO A 71 5.70 0.36 -6.76
CA PRO A 71 5.02 -0.91 -6.59
C PRO A 71 4.02 -1.13 -7.73
N VAL A 72 4.11 -2.29 -8.38
CA VAL A 72 3.30 -2.66 -9.55
C VAL A 72 2.26 -3.72 -9.19
N ALA A 73 2.64 -4.72 -8.40
CA ALA A 73 1.75 -5.79 -7.96
C ALA A 73 2.19 -6.31 -6.59
N ILE A 74 1.23 -6.85 -5.82
CA ILE A 74 1.47 -7.39 -4.49
C ILE A 74 0.91 -8.80 -4.42
N ALA A 75 1.73 -9.76 -3.97
CA ALA A 75 1.33 -11.13 -3.70
C ALA A 75 1.41 -11.37 -2.19
N VAL A 76 0.31 -11.85 -1.60
CA VAL A 76 0.26 -12.18 -0.17
C VAL A 76 0.40 -13.68 0.00
N HIS A 77 1.30 -14.10 0.88
CA HIS A 77 1.50 -15.52 1.19
C HIS A 77 0.22 -16.08 1.84
N PRO A 78 -0.16 -17.35 1.59
CA PRO A 78 -1.42 -17.91 2.10
C PRO A 78 -1.61 -17.90 3.63
N ASN A 79 -0.53 -17.81 4.42
CA ASN A 79 -0.62 -17.66 5.87
C ASN A 79 -1.08 -16.24 6.30
N GLY A 80 -0.93 -15.24 5.42
CA GLY A 80 -1.22 -13.83 5.72
C GLY A 80 -0.15 -13.12 6.56
N ASP A 81 0.98 -13.75 6.81
CA ASP A 81 2.09 -13.15 7.59
C ASP A 81 3.05 -12.38 6.69
N ASP A 82 3.30 -12.90 5.49
CA ASP A 82 4.25 -12.35 4.55
C ASP A 82 3.55 -11.90 3.26
N PHE A 83 4.13 -10.90 2.60
CA PHE A 83 3.76 -10.51 1.24
C PHE A 83 4.99 -10.01 0.52
N THR A 84 4.96 -10.10 -0.81
CA THR A 84 6.01 -9.57 -1.69
C THR A 84 5.42 -8.61 -2.69
N CYS A 85 6.24 -7.70 -3.21
CA CYS A 85 5.86 -6.69 -4.17
C CYS A 85 6.82 -6.67 -5.36
N SER A 86 6.28 -6.73 -6.58
CA SER A 86 7.04 -6.47 -7.79
C SER A 86 7.13 -4.98 -8.05
N LEU A 87 8.30 -4.49 -8.44
CA LEU A 87 8.59 -3.08 -8.61
C LEU A 87 8.81 -2.71 -10.08
N SER A 88 8.64 -1.43 -10.42
CA SER A 88 8.72 -0.94 -11.81
C SER A 88 10.11 -1.03 -12.44
N ASN A 89 11.17 -1.17 -11.64
CA ASN A 89 12.52 -1.45 -12.11
C ASN A 89 12.76 -2.95 -12.45
N GLY A 90 11.73 -3.80 -12.31
CA GLY A 90 11.80 -5.23 -12.58
C GLY A 90 12.25 -6.09 -11.39
N SER A 91 12.52 -5.49 -10.23
CA SER A 91 12.87 -6.24 -9.02
C SER A 91 11.63 -6.69 -8.22
N CYS A 92 11.86 -7.50 -7.19
CA CYS A 92 10.85 -7.95 -6.24
C CYS A 92 11.41 -7.84 -4.83
N LYS A 93 10.56 -7.46 -3.87
CA LYS A 93 10.91 -7.28 -2.47
C LYS A 93 9.85 -7.88 -1.55
#